data_AF-A0A6B1YGT5-F1
#
_entry.id   AF-A0A6B1YGT5-F1
#
_cell.length_a   1.000
_cell.length_b   1.000
_cell.length_c   1.000
_cell.angle_alpha   90.00
_cell.angle_beta   90.00
_cell.angle_gamma   90.00
#
_symmetry.space_group_name_H-M   'P 1'
#
loop_
_entity.id
_entity.type
_entity.pdbx_description
1 polymer ?
#
loop_
_entity_poly.entity_id
_entity_poly.type
_entity_poly.pdbx_seq_one_letter_code
_entity_poly.pdbx_strand_id
1 'polypeptide(L)'
;MRSQNYSWRYSLAATVLLLSPFDLLASLGMDMYLPVVPFMPDTLGTTAETIQLTLTTYLIMIGAGQLLFGPLSDRLGRRPVLLAGGVAFSMASIGLAVTASAELFLGLRIVQACGASACLVAMFATVRDIYAGRDESNVIYGLLGSMLAIVPAVGPLLGTLVDTWLGWRAIFVLLGVGMIATCLVAWRLWPETRRQRTSDLQWSQLLLIPMKRFNFWLYTLCYSAGMGSFFVFFSTAPRLMMGRQELSQLSFSLLFATVAIAMMGTARIMGRLIPRWSSLNTLRIGMGCLMTGASFLVMNELWTPLSVLGFIAPMWLVGVGVATAVSVAPNGALRGFDHIAGAVTAVYFCLGGLLLGGIGTLIIALLPSDTAWPIIAYCMILATVVLGLSCINSARHRRGNEVHDTVVLQGADCAQEEHGHD
;
A
#
# COMPACT_ATOMS: atom_id res chain seq x y z
N MET A 1 -0.10 38.97 9.79
CA MET A 1 0.57 38.49 8.56
C MET A 1 -0.48 37.92 7.63
N ARG A 2 -0.76 38.61 6.52
CA ARG A 2 -1.82 38.21 5.56
C ARG A 2 -1.39 36.92 4.85
N SER A 3 -2.19 35.86 4.98
CA SER A 3 -2.05 34.67 4.14
C SER A 3 -2.17 35.09 2.68
N GLN A 4 -1.13 34.85 1.87
CA GLN A 4 -1.33 34.88 0.44
C GLN A 4 -2.35 33.79 0.11
N ASN A 5 -3.60 34.21 -0.12
CA ASN A 5 -4.70 33.35 -0.54
C ASN A 5 -4.43 32.89 -1.96
N TYR A 6 -3.63 31.83 -2.12
CA TYR A 6 -3.76 30.98 -3.31
C TYR A 6 -5.11 30.29 -3.20
N SER A 7 -6.16 30.95 -3.71
CA SER A 7 -7.47 30.30 -3.83
C SER A 7 -7.31 29.22 -4.89
N TRP A 8 -7.37 27.96 -4.44
CA TRP A 8 -7.57 26.85 -5.36
C TRP A 8 -8.91 27.10 -6.08
N ARG A 9 -8.85 27.48 -7.36
CA ARG A 9 -10.00 28.00 -8.12
C ARG A 9 -10.88 26.90 -8.72
N TYR A 10 -10.50 25.65 -8.53
CA TYR A 10 -11.16 24.51 -9.15
C TYR A 10 -12.27 23.98 -8.26
N SER A 11 -13.37 23.52 -8.90
CA SER A 11 -14.40 22.77 -8.20
C SER A 11 -13.83 21.45 -7.66
N LEU A 12 -14.54 20.83 -6.72
CA LEU A 12 -14.16 19.53 -6.16
C LEU A 12 -13.99 18.47 -7.27
N ALA A 13 -14.92 18.43 -8.23
CA ALA A 13 -14.87 17.51 -9.35
C ALA A 13 -13.64 17.75 -10.25
N ALA A 14 -13.38 19.01 -10.62
CA ALA A 14 -12.20 19.36 -11.42
C ALA A 14 -10.88 19.03 -10.70
N THR A 15 -10.86 19.18 -9.38
CA THR A 15 -9.73 18.80 -8.53
C THR A 15 -9.48 17.30 -8.60
N VAL A 16 -10.52 16.50 -8.37
CA VAL A 16 -10.40 15.03 -8.43
C VAL A 16 -9.96 14.57 -9.82
N LEU A 17 -10.50 15.16 -10.90
CA LEU A 17 -10.09 14.85 -12.26
C LEU A 17 -8.63 15.24 -12.57
N LEU A 18 -8.09 16.26 -11.91
CA LEU A 18 -6.70 16.66 -12.06
C LEU A 18 -5.75 15.73 -11.27
N LEU A 19 -6.18 15.25 -10.11
CA LEU A 19 -5.40 14.38 -9.22
C LEU A 19 -5.41 12.91 -9.68
N SER A 20 -6.56 12.41 -10.11
CA SER A 20 -6.80 10.99 -10.35
C SER A 20 -5.86 10.32 -11.35
N PRO A 21 -5.41 10.95 -12.45
CA PRO A 21 -4.54 10.26 -13.40
C PRO A 21 -3.17 9.93 -12.80
N PHE A 22 -2.64 10.78 -11.91
CA PHE A 22 -1.38 10.50 -11.20
C PHE A 22 -1.50 9.28 -10.28
N ASP A 23 -2.65 9.15 -9.61
CA ASP A 23 -2.95 8.01 -8.73
C ASP A 23 -3.09 6.71 -9.53
N LEU A 24 -3.91 6.77 -10.59
CA LEU A 24 -4.20 5.63 -11.45
C LEU A 24 -2.96 5.16 -12.22
N LEU A 25 -2.19 6.06 -12.84
CA LEU A 25 -1.02 5.67 -13.63
C LEU A 25 0.10 5.06 -12.78
N ALA A 26 0.28 5.55 -11.54
CA ALA A 26 1.24 4.99 -10.60
C ALA A 26 0.89 3.53 -10.25
N SER A 27 -0.39 3.23 -10.04
CA SER A 27 -0.87 1.87 -9.74
C SER A 27 -0.93 0.98 -10.98
N LEU A 28 -1.43 1.49 -12.11
CA LEU A 28 -1.49 0.74 -13.38
C LEU A 28 -0.10 0.32 -13.88
N GLY A 29 0.94 1.10 -13.59
CA GLY A 29 2.33 0.75 -13.89
C GLY A 29 2.82 -0.54 -13.23
N MET A 30 2.20 -0.96 -12.14
CA MET A 30 2.41 -2.26 -11.51
C MET A 30 1.44 -3.31 -12.03
N ASP A 31 0.16 -2.98 -12.13
CA ASP A 31 -0.89 -4.00 -12.29
C ASP A 31 -1.06 -4.46 -13.74
N MET A 32 -0.92 -3.56 -14.72
CA MET A 32 -0.98 -3.93 -16.15
C MET A 32 0.19 -4.83 -16.58
N TYR A 33 1.27 -4.84 -15.80
CA TYR A 33 2.46 -5.63 -16.06
C TYR A 33 2.34 -7.10 -15.63
N LEU A 34 1.48 -7.41 -14.66
CA LEU A 34 1.35 -8.76 -14.11
C LEU A 34 1.08 -9.89 -15.12
N PRO A 35 0.12 -9.76 -16.07
CA PRO A 35 -0.15 -10.84 -17.03
C PRO A 35 1.03 -11.10 -17.97
N VAL A 36 1.97 -10.14 -18.07
CA VAL A 36 3.13 -10.25 -18.95
C VAL A 36 4.41 -10.78 -18.29
N VAL A 37 4.42 -10.81 -16.96
CA VAL A 37 5.56 -11.28 -16.15
C VAL A 37 6.06 -12.67 -16.54
N PRO A 38 5.22 -13.69 -16.77
CA PRO A 38 5.70 -15.07 -16.96
C PRO A 38 6.59 -15.26 -18.20
N PHE A 39 6.38 -14.48 -19.27
CA PHE A 39 7.13 -14.62 -20.53
C PHE A 39 8.25 -13.58 -20.70
N MET A 40 8.34 -12.62 -19.78
CA MET A 40 9.42 -11.64 -19.78
C MET A 40 10.84 -12.24 -19.72
N PRO A 41 11.12 -13.29 -18.91
CA PRO A 41 12.44 -13.93 -18.87
C PRO A 41 12.98 -14.29 -20.25
N ASP A 42 12.13 -14.89 -21.10
CA ASP A 42 12.50 -15.29 -22.45
C ASP A 42 12.71 -14.09 -23.37
N THR A 43 11.85 -13.07 -23.27
CA THR A 43 11.95 -11.89 -24.14
C THR A 43 13.11 -10.95 -23.83
N LEU A 44 13.59 -10.95 -22.58
CA LEU A 44 14.69 -10.11 -22.10
C LEU A 44 15.99 -10.88 -21.87
N GLY A 45 15.99 -12.20 -22.11
CA GLY A 45 17.16 -13.07 -21.92
C GLY A 45 17.65 -13.10 -20.46
N THR A 46 16.73 -13.25 -19.51
CA THR A 46 17.00 -13.15 -18.06
C THR A 46 16.28 -14.23 -17.26
N THR A 47 16.47 -14.25 -15.94
CA THR A 47 15.77 -15.16 -15.03
C THR A 47 14.45 -14.58 -14.51
N ALA A 48 13.55 -15.47 -14.07
CA ALA A 48 12.31 -15.09 -13.38
C ALA A 48 12.58 -14.28 -12.10
N GLU A 49 13.71 -14.53 -11.44
CA GLU A 49 14.15 -13.78 -10.25
C GLU A 49 14.40 -12.31 -10.59
N THR A 50 15.11 -12.01 -11.68
CA THR A 50 15.35 -10.62 -12.11
C THR A 50 14.04 -9.89 -12.45
N ILE A 51 13.09 -10.58 -13.10
CA ILE A 51 11.76 -10.02 -13.35
C ILE A 51 10.99 -9.79 -12.05
N GLN A 52 11.10 -10.70 -11.09
CA GLN A 52 10.51 -10.57 -9.75
C GLN A 52 11.08 -9.37 -8.98
N LEU A 53 12.39 -9.14 -9.09
CA LEU A 53 13.07 -7.97 -8.53
C LEU A 53 12.47 -6.65 -9.04
N THR A 54 11.95 -6.60 -10.28
CA THR A 54 11.27 -5.40 -10.79
C THR A 54 9.99 -5.05 -10.03
N LEU A 55 9.21 -6.07 -9.63
CA LEU A 55 7.98 -5.88 -8.84
C LEU A 55 8.33 -5.42 -7.42
N THR A 56 9.29 -6.12 -6.80
CA THR A 56 9.80 -5.81 -5.46
C THR A 56 10.32 -4.39 -5.38
N THR A 57 11.24 -4.03 -6.28
CA THR A 57 11.89 -2.71 -6.26
C THR A 57 10.88 -1.60 -6.52
N TYR A 58 9.88 -1.82 -7.39
CA TYR A 58 8.83 -0.85 -7.61
C TYR A 58 8.04 -0.54 -6.31
N LEU A 59 7.60 -1.55 -5.57
CA LEU A 59 6.90 -1.33 -4.29
C LEU A 59 7.79 -0.67 -3.23
N ILE A 60 9.04 -1.13 -3.11
CA ILE A 60 10.00 -0.55 -2.16
C ILE A 60 10.19 0.93 -2.48
N MET A 61 10.32 1.31 -3.76
CA MET A 61 10.50 2.71 -4.15
C MET A 61 9.22 3.54 -3.96
N ILE A 62 8.04 2.98 -4.17
CA ILE A 62 6.78 3.67 -3.84
C ILE A 62 6.71 4.00 -2.33
N GLY A 63 7.06 3.04 -1.47
CA GLY A 63 7.05 3.22 -0.01
C GLY A 63 8.19 4.10 0.51
N ALA A 64 9.44 3.80 0.13
CA ALA A 64 10.62 4.56 0.53
C ALA A 64 10.63 5.98 -0.04
N GLY A 65 10.05 6.17 -1.23
CA GLY A 65 9.91 7.49 -1.84
C GLY A 65 9.05 8.45 -1.03
N GLN A 66 8.18 7.97 -0.13
CA GLN A 66 7.47 8.85 0.82
C GLN A 66 8.43 9.62 1.74
N LEU A 67 9.52 8.98 2.18
CA LEU A 67 10.56 9.62 3.01
C LEU A 67 11.48 10.54 2.21
N LEU A 68 11.71 10.21 0.94
CA LEU A 68 12.59 11.00 0.07
C LEU A 68 11.86 12.23 -0.47
N PHE A 69 10.72 12.01 -1.13
CA PHE A 69 9.99 13.04 -1.85
C PHE A 69 9.10 13.88 -0.95
N GLY A 70 8.77 13.45 0.28
CA GLY A 70 8.01 14.26 1.23
C GLY A 70 8.75 15.54 1.62
N PRO A 71 9.92 15.42 2.27
CA PRO A 71 10.76 16.57 2.60
C PRO A 71 11.23 17.34 1.37
N LEU A 72 11.52 16.65 0.26
CA LEU A 72 11.91 17.30 -0.98
C LEU A 72 10.79 18.19 -1.53
N SER A 73 9.54 17.71 -1.51
CA SER A 73 8.35 18.47 -1.90
C SER A 73 8.08 19.64 -0.96
N ASP A 74 8.33 19.48 0.35
CA ASP A 74 8.25 20.56 1.33
C ASP A 74 9.32 21.65 1.10
N ARG A 75 10.49 21.28 0.53
CA ARG A 75 11.63 22.20 0.29
C ARG A 75 11.60 22.87 -1.08
N LEU A 76 11.30 22.12 -2.14
CA LEU A 76 11.33 22.60 -3.52
C LEU A 76 9.97 23.14 -3.99
N GLY A 77 8.87 22.65 -3.42
CA GLY A 77 7.51 22.93 -3.89
C GLY A 77 6.77 21.66 -4.32
N ARG A 78 5.43 21.70 -4.31
CA ARG A 78 4.58 20.59 -4.76
C ARG A 78 4.65 20.43 -6.26
N ARG A 79 4.53 21.54 -6.98
CA ARG A 79 4.48 21.57 -8.45
C ARG A 79 5.77 21.05 -9.10
N PRO A 80 6.98 21.51 -8.74
CA PRO A 80 8.21 21.03 -9.38
C PRO A 80 8.47 19.56 -9.09
N VAL A 81 8.19 19.07 -7.88
CA VAL A 81 8.37 17.64 -7.55
C VAL A 81 7.39 16.76 -8.32
N LEU A 82 6.12 17.16 -8.41
CA LEU A 82 5.10 16.45 -9.19
C LEU A 82 5.49 16.35 -10.68
N LEU A 83 5.86 17.47 -11.30
CA LEU A 83 6.19 17.52 -12.72
C LEU A 83 7.50 16.80 -13.03
N ALA A 84 8.54 16.96 -12.19
CA ALA A 84 9.80 16.24 -12.36
C ALA A 84 9.60 14.72 -12.20
N GLY A 85 8.79 14.30 -11.22
CA GLY A 85 8.40 12.91 -11.04
C GLY A 85 7.67 12.35 -12.25
N GLY A 86 6.72 13.11 -12.81
CA GLY A 86 5.96 12.69 -13.98
C GLY A 86 6.82 12.60 -15.25
N VAL A 87 7.78 13.52 -15.44
CA VAL A 87 8.78 13.43 -16.52
C VAL A 87 9.65 12.18 -16.36
N ALA A 88 10.17 11.91 -15.16
CA ALA A 88 10.97 10.72 -14.88
C ALA A 88 10.17 9.42 -15.13
N PHE A 89 8.92 9.36 -14.67
CA PHE A 89 8.01 8.24 -14.95
C PHE A 89 7.79 8.04 -16.44
N SER A 90 7.54 9.13 -17.18
CA SER A 90 7.28 9.09 -18.62
C SER A 90 8.48 8.59 -19.41
N MET A 91 9.67 9.16 -19.15
CA MET A 91 10.92 8.77 -19.81
C MET A 91 11.28 7.32 -19.49
N ALA A 92 11.14 6.91 -18.22
CA ALA A 92 11.39 5.53 -17.83
C ALA A 92 10.42 4.56 -18.52
N SER A 93 9.13 4.91 -18.61
CA SER A 93 8.12 4.10 -19.29
C SER A 93 8.43 3.95 -20.78
N ILE A 94 8.80 5.02 -21.48
CA ILE A 94 9.21 4.91 -22.89
C ILE A 94 10.50 4.07 -23.03
N GLY A 95 11.46 4.25 -22.11
CA GLY A 95 12.67 3.42 -22.05
C GLY A 95 12.36 1.92 -21.88
N LEU A 96 11.39 1.58 -21.03
CA LEU A 96 10.95 0.21 -20.78
C LEU A 96 10.33 -0.44 -22.02
N ALA A 97 9.65 0.36 -22.85
CA ALA A 97 9.08 -0.13 -24.10
C ALA A 97 10.15 -0.49 -25.14
N VAL A 98 11.29 0.21 -25.16
CA VAL A 98 12.32 0.04 -26.20
C VAL A 98 13.49 -0.85 -25.78
N THR A 99 13.73 -1.02 -24.48
CA THR A 99 14.86 -1.80 -23.99
C THR A 99 14.72 -3.30 -24.32
N ALA A 100 15.87 -3.95 -24.48
CA ALA A 100 16.02 -5.40 -24.56
C ALA A 100 16.96 -5.95 -23.47
N SER A 101 17.61 -5.09 -22.67
CA SER A 101 18.49 -5.49 -21.57
C SER A 101 17.71 -5.58 -20.27
N ALA A 102 17.79 -6.72 -19.58
CA ALA A 102 17.13 -6.95 -18.31
C ALA A 102 17.66 -6.06 -17.18
N GLU A 103 18.96 -5.79 -17.13
CA GLU A 103 19.56 -4.89 -16.13
C GLU A 103 19.06 -3.46 -16.32
N LEU A 104 19.05 -2.98 -17.57
CA LEU A 104 18.52 -1.66 -17.90
C LEU A 104 17.01 -1.61 -17.62
N PHE A 105 16.27 -2.69 -17.91
CA PHE A 105 14.85 -2.80 -17.59
C PHE A 105 14.61 -2.65 -16.09
N LEU A 106 15.36 -3.35 -15.24
CA LEU A 106 15.28 -3.21 -13.78
C LEU A 106 15.60 -1.78 -13.33
N GLY A 107 16.68 -1.18 -13.86
CA GLY A 107 17.05 0.21 -13.55
C GLY A 107 15.95 1.21 -13.92
N LEU A 108 15.34 1.04 -15.09
CA LEU A 108 14.23 1.88 -15.55
C LEU A 108 12.96 1.66 -14.70
N ARG A 109 12.68 0.44 -14.21
CA ARG A 109 11.58 0.19 -13.26
C ARG A 109 11.77 0.93 -11.95
N ILE A 110 13.00 1.01 -11.44
CA ILE A 110 13.34 1.81 -10.25
C ILE A 110 13.08 3.29 -10.52
N VAL A 111 13.54 3.83 -11.65
CA VAL A 111 13.30 5.24 -12.02
C VAL A 111 11.82 5.54 -12.20
N GLN A 112 11.07 4.64 -12.85
CA GLN A 112 9.62 4.72 -13.03
C GLN A 112 8.92 4.79 -11.66
N ALA A 113 9.27 3.90 -10.73
CA ALA A 113 8.70 3.85 -9.39
C ALA A 113 9.03 5.10 -8.56
N CYS A 114 10.26 5.62 -8.66
CA CYS A 114 10.66 6.89 -8.05
C CYS A 114 9.80 8.05 -8.59
N GLY A 115 9.61 8.12 -9.90
CA GLY A 115 8.76 9.14 -10.54
C GLY A 115 7.30 9.05 -10.09
N ALA A 116 6.74 7.84 -10.03
CA ALA A 116 5.40 7.59 -9.49
C ALA A 116 5.29 8.03 -8.02
N SER A 117 6.26 7.66 -7.17
CA SER A 117 6.27 8.03 -5.75
C SER A 117 6.31 9.54 -5.56
N ALA A 118 7.17 10.26 -6.30
CA ALA A 118 7.23 11.71 -6.29
C ALA A 118 5.88 12.37 -6.65
N CYS A 119 5.19 11.83 -7.67
CA CYS A 119 3.86 12.30 -8.05
C CYS A 119 2.83 12.08 -6.94
N LEU A 120 2.74 10.85 -6.40
CA LEU A 120 1.80 10.50 -5.33
C LEU A 120 2.00 11.37 -4.08
N VAL A 121 3.26 11.53 -3.65
CA VAL A 121 3.60 12.35 -2.48
C VAL A 121 3.18 13.80 -2.68
N ALA A 122 3.55 14.40 -3.81
CA ALA A 122 3.22 15.79 -4.10
C ALA A 122 1.70 15.99 -4.27
N MET A 123 1.00 15.01 -4.86
CA MET A 123 -0.46 14.99 -5.03
C MET A 123 -1.18 14.97 -3.67
N PHE A 124 -0.89 14.01 -2.79
CA PHE A 124 -1.52 13.97 -1.47
C PHE A 124 -1.14 15.15 -0.58
N ALA A 125 0.09 15.66 -0.71
CA ALA A 125 0.50 16.88 -0.01
C ALA A 125 -0.27 18.11 -0.51
N THR A 126 -0.57 18.18 -1.81
CA THR A 126 -1.41 19.24 -2.41
C THR A 126 -2.82 19.21 -1.82
N VAL A 127 -3.45 18.04 -1.73
CA VAL A 127 -4.79 17.87 -1.11
C VAL A 127 -4.77 18.39 0.33
N ARG A 128 -3.76 17.99 1.12
CA ARG A 128 -3.59 18.45 2.50
C ARG A 128 -3.38 19.96 2.59
N ASP A 129 -2.56 20.53 1.71
CA ASP A 129 -2.25 21.97 1.72
C ASP A 129 -3.45 22.84 1.35
N ILE A 130 -4.43 22.33 0.58
CA ILE A 130 -5.62 23.08 0.15
C ILE A 130 -6.84 22.81 1.03
N TYR A 131 -7.10 21.55 1.35
CA TYR A 131 -8.35 21.08 1.97
C TYR A 131 -8.21 20.70 3.46
N ALA A 132 -7.06 20.97 4.09
CA ALA A 132 -6.91 20.74 5.53
C ALA A 132 -8.06 21.36 6.34
N GLY A 133 -8.69 20.54 7.19
CA GLY A 133 -9.81 20.94 8.06
C GLY A 133 -11.14 21.12 7.34
N ARG A 134 -11.27 20.67 6.09
CA ARG A 134 -12.52 20.74 5.32
C ARG A 134 -13.08 19.35 5.01
N ASP A 135 -14.40 19.22 4.97
CA ASP A 135 -15.08 17.94 4.72
C ASP A 135 -14.78 17.38 3.32
N GLU A 136 -14.50 18.24 2.34
CA GLU A 136 -14.13 17.85 0.98
C GLU A 136 -12.86 16.99 0.95
N SER A 137 -11.96 17.16 1.93
CA SER A 137 -10.77 16.32 2.06
C SER A 137 -11.15 14.84 2.18
N ASN A 138 -12.17 14.52 2.97
CA ASN A 138 -12.64 13.15 3.16
C ASN A 138 -13.22 12.57 1.86
N VAL A 139 -13.90 13.40 1.07
CA VAL A 139 -14.43 13.01 -0.24
C VAL A 139 -13.30 12.71 -1.22
N ILE A 140 -12.28 13.56 -1.29
CA ILE A 140 -11.11 13.37 -2.17
C ILE A 140 -10.38 12.09 -1.80
N TYR A 141 -10.01 11.91 -0.52
CA TYR A 141 -9.32 10.70 -0.06
C TYR A 141 -10.17 9.44 -0.27
N GLY A 142 -11.49 9.53 -0.06
CA GLY A 142 -12.41 8.41 -0.32
C GLY A 142 -12.51 8.02 -1.79
N LEU A 143 -12.49 9.00 -2.71
CA LEU A 143 -12.50 8.76 -4.15
C LEU A 143 -11.18 8.19 -4.65
N LEU A 144 -10.05 8.78 -4.29
CA LEU A 144 -8.71 8.28 -4.64
C LEU A 144 -8.49 6.87 -4.07
N GLY A 145 -8.84 6.65 -2.80
CA GLY A 145 -8.80 5.32 -2.20
C GLY A 145 -9.71 4.29 -2.89
N SER A 146 -10.88 4.72 -3.37
CA SER A 146 -11.77 3.84 -4.15
C SER A 146 -11.20 3.50 -5.54
N MET A 147 -10.49 4.44 -6.17
CA MET A 147 -9.79 4.20 -7.43
C MET A 147 -8.73 3.12 -7.22
N LEU A 148 -7.85 3.29 -6.23
CA LEU A 148 -6.82 2.30 -5.88
C LEU A 148 -7.40 0.92 -5.52
N ALA A 149 -8.59 0.86 -4.93
CA ALA A 149 -9.25 -0.42 -4.65
C ALA A 149 -9.72 -1.16 -5.91
N ILE A 150 -10.01 -0.43 -7.00
CA ILE A 150 -10.46 -0.99 -8.28
C ILE A 150 -9.28 -1.41 -9.16
N VAL A 151 -8.13 -0.73 -9.07
CA VAL A 151 -7.00 -0.97 -9.98
C VAL A 151 -6.55 -2.44 -10.00
N PRO A 152 -6.42 -3.17 -8.88
CA PRO A 152 -6.02 -4.58 -8.94
C PRO A 152 -6.99 -5.49 -9.71
N ALA A 153 -8.27 -5.10 -9.83
CA ALA A 153 -9.23 -5.83 -10.65
C ALA A 153 -9.09 -5.50 -12.14
N VAL A 154 -8.88 -4.22 -12.45
CA VAL A 154 -8.92 -3.70 -13.83
C VAL A 154 -7.55 -3.75 -14.51
N GLY A 155 -6.47 -3.56 -13.74
CA GLY A 155 -5.09 -3.46 -14.22
C GLY A 155 -4.65 -4.67 -15.02
N PRO A 156 -4.72 -5.91 -14.49
CA PRO A 156 -4.33 -7.11 -15.24
C PRO A 156 -5.19 -7.33 -16.50
N LEU A 157 -6.50 -6.98 -16.45
CA LEU A 157 -7.38 -7.07 -17.61
C LEU A 157 -6.97 -6.09 -18.71
N LEU A 158 -6.68 -4.84 -18.36
CA LEU A 158 -6.16 -3.85 -19.30
C LEU A 158 -4.78 -4.26 -19.83
N GLY A 159 -3.92 -4.80 -18.97
CA GLY A 159 -2.61 -5.32 -19.36
C GLY A 159 -2.73 -6.44 -20.39
N THR A 160 -3.59 -7.42 -20.14
CA THR A 160 -3.90 -8.52 -21.06
C THR A 160 -4.47 -8.01 -22.38
N LEU A 161 -5.41 -7.07 -22.33
CA LEU A 161 -6.00 -6.50 -23.54
C LEU A 161 -4.96 -5.76 -24.38
N VAL A 162 -4.07 -5.00 -23.75
CA VAL A 162 -3.01 -4.29 -24.49
C VAL A 162 -2.00 -5.29 -25.06
N ASP A 163 -1.57 -6.29 -24.28
CA ASP A 163 -0.59 -7.28 -24.72
C ASP A 163 -1.12 -8.11 -25.90
N THR A 164 -2.36 -8.59 -25.82
CA THR A 164 -2.95 -9.45 -26.86
C THR A 164 -3.08 -8.76 -28.22
N TRP A 165 -3.30 -7.45 -28.27
CA TRP A 165 -3.51 -6.71 -29.53
C TRP A 165 -2.28 -5.93 -30.01
N LEU A 166 -1.48 -5.39 -29.08
CA LEU A 166 -0.39 -4.45 -29.38
C LEU A 166 0.97 -4.93 -28.83
N GLY A 167 0.99 -6.02 -28.07
CA GLY A 167 2.17 -6.54 -27.37
C GLY A 167 2.51 -5.79 -26.08
N TRP A 168 3.24 -6.46 -25.19
CA TRP A 168 3.54 -5.97 -23.84
C TRP A 168 4.28 -4.63 -23.82
N ARG A 169 5.08 -4.33 -24.85
CA ARG A 169 5.79 -3.04 -24.97
C ARG A 169 4.82 -1.86 -25.02
N ALA A 170 3.64 -2.05 -25.63
CA ALA A 170 2.61 -1.02 -25.71
C ALA A 170 2.06 -0.62 -24.33
N ILE A 171 2.09 -1.51 -23.32
CA ILE A 171 1.71 -1.18 -21.94
C ILE A 171 2.55 0.00 -21.44
N PHE A 172 3.87 -0.07 -21.61
CA PHE A 172 4.78 0.97 -21.17
C PHE A 172 4.68 2.25 -22.01
N VAL A 173 4.41 2.13 -23.32
CA VAL A 173 4.11 3.30 -24.17
C VAL A 173 2.85 4.02 -23.69
N LEU A 174 1.76 3.30 -23.42
CA LEU A 174 0.50 3.87 -22.94
C LEU A 174 0.67 4.56 -21.59
N LEU A 175 1.39 3.94 -20.65
CA LEU A 175 1.72 4.55 -19.36
C LEU A 175 2.54 5.83 -19.52
N GLY A 176 3.57 5.80 -20.38
CA GLY A 176 4.41 6.96 -20.65
C GLY A 176 3.65 8.11 -21.28
N VAL A 177 2.91 7.84 -22.36
CA VAL A 177 2.09 8.84 -23.06
C VAL A 177 0.98 9.38 -22.16
N GLY A 178 0.33 8.52 -21.37
CA GLY A 178 -0.69 8.92 -20.40
C GLY A 178 -0.13 9.87 -19.33
N MET A 179 1.08 9.59 -18.83
CA MET A 179 1.74 10.46 -17.87
C MET A 179 2.20 11.79 -18.51
N ILE A 180 2.68 11.78 -19.76
CA ILE A 180 3.00 13.00 -20.51
C ILE A 180 1.75 13.88 -20.64
N ALA A 181 0.62 13.31 -21.10
CA ALA A 181 -0.63 14.04 -21.23
C ALA A 181 -1.08 14.63 -19.88
N THR A 182 -0.99 13.83 -18.81
CA THR A 182 -1.30 14.28 -17.45
C THR A 182 -0.38 15.42 -17.00
N CYS A 183 0.92 15.33 -17.26
CA CYS A 183 1.89 16.37 -16.93
C CYS A 183 1.66 17.66 -17.73
N LEU A 184 1.25 17.58 -19.00
CA LEU A 184 0.91 18.75 -19.81
C LEU A 184 -0.32 19.50 -19.25
N VAL A 185 -1.33 18.76 -18.82
CA VAL A 185 -2.51 19.34 -18.14
C VAL A 185 -2.10 19.96 -16.81
N ALA A 186 -1.34 19.24 -15.98
CA ALA A 186 -0.85 19.74 -14.70
C ALA A 186 0.10 20.94 -14.86
N TRP A 187 0.91 20.99 -15.92
CA TRP A 187 1.80 22.12 -16.19
C TRP A 187 1.02 23.43 -16.29
N ARG A 188 -0.15 23.41 -16.94
CA ARG A 188 -1.00 24.58 -17.13
C ARG A 188 -1.90 24.86 -15.93
N LEU A 189 -2.43 23.81 -15.30
CA LEU A 189 -3.51 23.95 -14.32
C LEU A 189 -3.06 23.82 -12.86
N TRP A 190 -1.88 23.25 -12.57
CA TRP A 190 -1.46 22.97 -11.20
C TRP A 190 -0.63 24.13 -10.61
N PRO A 191 -1.22 25.00 -9.75
CA PRO A 191 -0.46 26.04 -9.08
C PRO A 191 0.49 25.47 -8.02
N GLU A 192 1.48 26.25 -7.61
CA GLU A 192 2.26 25.91 -6.43
C GLU A 192 1.41 26.09 -5.16
N THR A 193 1.36 25.07 -4.32
CA THR A 193 0.50 25.01 -3.12
C THR A 193 1.29 24.90 -1.83
N ARG A 194 2.64 24.81 -1.92
CA ARG A 194 3.53 24.79 -0.76
C ARG A 194 3.26 25.99 0.14
N ARG A 195 2.85 25.72 1.37
CA ARG A 195 2.81 26.71 2.43
C ARG A 195 4.25 26.97 2.89
N GLN A 196 4.68 28.23 2.96
CA GLN A 196 5.94 28.60 3.60
C GLN A 196 5.83 28.30 5.10
N ARG A 197 6.16 27.07 5.48
CA ARG A 197 6.36 26.70 6.88
C ARG A 197 7.84 26.79 7.19
N THR A 198 8.20 27.81 7.96
CA THR A 198 9.48 27.88 8.68
C THR A 198 9.40 26.87 9.81
N SER A 199 9.82 25.64 9.54
CA SER A 199 10.02 24.71 10.65
C SER A 199 11.33 23.99 10.45
N ASP A 200 12.33 24.44 11.19
CA ASP A 200 13.56 23.73 11.57
C ASP A 200 13.25 22.48 12.40
N LEU A 201 12.24 21.71 11.98
CA LEU A 201 11.95 20.43 12.58
C LEU A 201 13.05 19.49 12.12
N GLN A 202 13.86 19.05 13.09
CA GLN A 202 14.85 18.00 12.90
C GLN A 202 14.09 16.73 12.52
N TRP A 203 13.88 16.53 11.22
CA TRP A 203 13.15 15.40 10.65
C TRP A 203 13.61 14.07 11.25
N SER A 204 14.92 13.91 11.50
CA SER A 204 15.50 12.76 12.17
C SER A 204 14.88 12.46 13.55
N GLN A 205 14.57 13.48 14.36
CA GLN A 205 13.95 13.30 15.67
C GLN A 205 12.48 12.91 15.57
N LEU A 206 11.74 13.49 14.61
CA LEU A 206 10.33 13.16 14.38
C LEU A 206 10.11 11.74 13.87
N LEU A 207 11.06 11.18 13.10
CA LEU A 207 10.98 9.80 12.60
C LEU A 207 11.10 8.76 13.73
N LEU A 208 11.83 9.07 14.81
CA LEU A 208 12.11 8.14 15.91
C LEU A 208 10.98 8.06 16.94
N ILE A 209 10.14 9.10 17.05
CA ILE A 209 9.08 9.15 18.07
C ILE A 209 8.05 8.02 17.89
N PRO A 210 7.49 7.76 16.69
CA PRO A 210 6.54 6.68 16.47
C PRO A 210 7.16 5.30 16.74
N MET A 211 8.44 5.13 16.38
CA MET A 211 9.17 3.86 16.52
C MET A 211 9.32 3.41 17.98
N LYS A 212 9.19 4.32 18.96
CA LYS A 212 9.20 3.99 20.39
C LYS A 212 7.87 3.42 20.90
N ARG A 213 6.78 3.56 20.15
CA ARG A 213 5.45 3.11 20.59
C ARG A 213 5.18 1.68 20.11
N PHE A 214 4.85 0.80 21.04
CA PHE A 214 4.46 -0.59 20.73
C PHE A 214 3.26 -0.65 19.77
N ASN A 215 2.27 0.23 19.98
CA ASN A 215 1.07 0.29 19.15
C ASN A 215 1.38 0.63 17.67
N PHE A 216 2.37 1.49 17.42
CA PHE A 216 2.82 1.82 16.08
C PHE A 216 3.35 0.57 15.35
N TRP A 217 4.20 -0.23 16.00
CA TRP A 217 4.72 -1.47 15.43
C TRP A 217 3.65 -2.53 15.20
N LEU A 218 2.72 -2.71 16.14
CA LEU A 218 1.61 -3.66 15.99
C LEU A 218 0.80 -3.39 14.71
N TYR A 219 0.41 -2.13 14.49
CA TYR A 219 -0.38 -1.76 13.33
C TYR A 219 0.45 -1.64 12.03
N THR A 220 1.73 -1.29 12.12
CA THR A 220 2.64 -1.33 10.95
C THR A 220 2.87 -2.77 10.48
N LEU A 221 3.07 -3.71 11.40
CA LEU A 221 3.17 -5.14 11.08
C LEU A 221 1.83 -5.71 10.60
N CYS A 222 0.70 -5.26 11.13
CA CYS A 222 -0.63 -5.62 10.61
C CYS A 222 -0.80 -5.21 9.14
N TYR A 223 -0.41 -3.98 8.80
CA TYR A 223 -0.42 -3.52 7.41
C TYR A 223 0.52 -4.33 6.53
N SER A 224 1.74 -4.58 7.00
CA SER A 224 2.71 -5.42 6.29
C SER A 224 2.17 -6.84 6.09
N ALA A 225 1.53 -7.44 7.10
CA ALA A 225 0.92 -8.76 6.99
C ALA A 225 -0.18 -8.77 5.92
N GLY A 226 -1.08 -7.78 5.93
CA GLY A 226 -2.13 -7.66 4.92
C GLY A 226 -1.60 -7.39 3.52
N MET A 227 -1.03 -6.19 3.28
CA MET A 227 -0.56 -5.83 1.94
C MET A 227 0.63 -6.66 1.46
N GLY A 228 1.44 -7.20 2.37
CA GLY A 228 2.50 -8.14 2.03
C GLY A 228 1.98 -9.48 1.52
N SER A 229 0.92 -10.04 2.13
CA SER A 229 0.26 -11.23 1.59
C SER A 229 -0.26 -10.99 0.18
N PHE A 230 -0.83 -9.80 -0.08
CA PHE A 230 -1.27 -9.42 -1.41
C PHE A 230 -0.11 -9.24 -2.39
N PHE A 231 1.02 -8.69 -1.94
CA PHE A 231 2.23 -8.56 -2.74
C PHE A 231 2.85 -9.93 -3.10
N VAL A 232 2.93 -10.86 -2.15
CA VAL A 232 3.43 -12.21 -2.43
C VAL A 232 2.47 -12.93 -3.39
N PHE A 233 1.17 -12.69 -3.28
CA PHE A 233 0.20 -13.14 -4.26
C PHE A 233 0.43 -12.52 -5.66
N PHE A 234 0.61 -11.20 -5.78
CA PHE A 234 0.97 -10.51 -7.04
C PHE A 234 2.17 -11.15 -7.73
N SER A 235 3.16 -11.51 -6.92
CA SER A 235 4.44 -12.02 -7.35
C SER A 235 4.38 -13.47 -7.83
N THR A 236 3.63 -14.31 -7.12
CA THR A 236 3.61 -15.77 -7.35
C THR A 236 2.44 -16.20 -8.24
N ALA A 237 1.32 -15.49 -8.23
CA ALA A 237 0.12 -15.89 -8.94
C ALA A 237 0.30 -16.03 -10.47
N PRO A 238 0.98 -15.12 -11.19
CA PRO A 238 1.19 -15.30 -12.64
C PRO A 238 1.93 -16.61 -12.96
N ARG A 239 2.99 -16.94 -12.21
CA ARG A 239 3.75 -18.18 -12.40
C ARG A 239 2.92 -19.42 -12.07
N LEU A 240 2.18 -19.39 -10.97
CA LEU A 240 1.36 -20.53 -10.57
C LEU A 240 0.19 -20.77 -11.52
N MET A 241 -0.54 -19.71 -11.88
CA MET A 241 -1.77 -19.80 -12.66
C MET A 241 -1.47 -19.98 -14.15
N MET A 242 -0.53 -19.23 -14.72
CA MET A 242 -0.23 -19.30 -16.16
C MET A 242 0.86 -20.32 -16.47
N GLY A 243 1.83 -20.50 -15.58
CA GLY A 243 2.90 -21.48 -15.75
C GLY A 243 2.45 -22.90 -15.37
N ARG A 244 2.12 -23.13 -14.10
CA ARG A 244 1.81 -24.48 -13.60
C ARG A 244 0.39 -24.94 -13.93
N GLN A 245 -0.61 -24.06 -13.88
CA GLN A 245 -2.00 -24.39 -14.19
C GLN A 245 -2.36 -24.10 -15.67
N GLU A 246 -1.40 -23.67 -16.48
CA GLU A 246 -1.53 -23.43 -17.93
C GLU A 246 -2.70 -22.51 -18.32
N LEU A 247 -3.09 -21.58 -17.43
CA LEU A 247 -4.19 -20.66 -17.70
C LEU A 247 -3.77 -19.57 -18.70
N SER A 248 -4.71 -19.19 -19.57
CA SER A 248 -4.55 -18.02 -20.43
C SER A 248 -4.42 -16.72 -19.61
N GLN A 249 -3.79 -15.69 -20.18
CA GLN A 249 -3.71 -14.34 -19.58
C GLN A 249 -5.07 -13.77 -19.18
N LEU A 250 -6.10 -14.02 -20.00
CA LEU A 250 -7.46 -13.55 -19.75
C LEU A 250 -8.08 -14.27 -18.56
N SER A 251 -7.96 -15.60 -18.50
CA SER A 251 -8.43 -16.40 -17.36
C SER A 251 -7.74 -15.99 -16.06
N PHE A 252 -6.42 -15.80 -16.10
CA PHE A 252 -5.65 -15.27 -14.97
C PHE A 252 -6.23 -13.93 -14.51
N SER A 253 -6.36 -12.96 -15.41
CA SER A 253 -6.81 -11.61 -15.07
C SER A 253 -8.25 -11.56 -14.54
N LEU A 254 -9.15 -12.37 -15.10
CA LEU A 254 -10.53 -12.50 -14.61
C LEU A 254 -10.58 -13.08 -13.20
N LEU A 255 -9.84 -14.16 -12.94
CA LEU A 255 -9.76 -14.77 -11.62
C LEU A 255 -9.09 -13.84 -10.61
N PHE A 256 -8.02 -13.15 -11.01
CA PHE A 256 -7.36 -12.12 -10.22
C PHE A 256 -8.33 -11.03 -9.79
N ALA A 257 -9.17 -10.56 -10.73
CA ALA A 257 -10.19 -9.56 -10.47
C ALA A 257 -11.21 -10.01 -9.42
N THR A 258 -11.53 -11.30 -9.31
CA THR A 258 -12.44 -11.80 -8.27
C THR A 258 -11.89 -11.59 -6.85
N VAL A 259 -10.57 -11.73 -6.65
CA VAL A 259 -9.91 -11.45 -5.37
C VAL A 259 -9.98 -9.97 -5.03
N ALA A 260 -9.72 -9.11 -6.02
CA ALA A 260 -9.86 -7.67 -5.86
C ALA A 260 -11.31 -7.25 -5.54
N ILE A 261 -12.31 -7.86 -6.18
CA ILE A 261 -13.73 -7.64 -5.87
C ILE A 261 -14.05 -8.05 -4.43
N ALA A 262 -13.53 -9.19 -3.95
CA ALA A 262 -13.70 -9.62 -2.57
C ALA A 262 -13.09 -8.60 -1.58
N MET A 263 -11.91 -8.06 -1.89
CA MET A 263 -11.25 -7.00 -1.11
C MET A 263 -12.10 -5.71 -1.08
N MET A 264 -12.59 -5.27 -2.24
CA MET A 264 -13.44 -4.08 -2.36
C MET A 264 -14.75 -4.24 -1.56
N GLY A 265 -15.43 -5.38 -1.70
CA GLY A 265 -16.64 -5.69 -0.94
C GLY A 265 -16.38 -5.64 0.56
N THR A 266 -15.27 -6.23 0.99
CA THR A 266 -14.84 -6.22 2.40
C THR A 266 -14.55 -4.81 2.90
N ALA A 267 -13.83 -3.98 2.14
CA ALA A 267 -13.52 -2.61 2.53
C ALA A 267 -14.80 -1.77 2.74
N ARG A 268 -15.82 -1.97 1.89
CA ARG A 268 -17.13 -1.30 2.03
C ARG A 268 -17.89 -1.77 3.27
N ILE A 269 -17.86 -3.07 3.57
CA ILE A 269 -18.47 -3.63 4.78
C ILE A 269 -17.74 -3.11 6.02
N MET A 270 -16.40 -3.13 6.02
CA MET A 270 -15.57 -2.66 7.14
C MET A 270 -15.76 -1.18 7.42
N GLY A 271 -15.91 -0.34 6.39
CA GLY A 271 -16.24 1.08 6.58
C GLY A 271 -17.51 1.33 7.39
N ARG A 272 -18.48 0.40 7.36
CA ARG A 272 -19.71 0.46 8.17
C ARG A 272 -19.57 -0.18 9.56
N LEU A 273 -18.73 -1.21 9.68
CA LEU A 273 -18.57 -1.98 10.94
C LEU A 273 -17.55 -1.36 11.89
N ILE A 274 -16.49 -0.73 11.38
CA ILE A 274 -15.41 -0.15 12.19
C ILE A 274 -15.89 0.85 13.26
N PRO A 275 -16.87 1.75 13.00
CA PRO A 275 -17.38 2.64 14.05
C PRO A 275 -18.01 1.92 15.24
N ARG A 276 -18.45 0.67 15.06
CA ARG A 276 -19.09 -0.14 16.11
C ARG A 276 -18.13 -1.13 16.76
N TRP A 277 -17.00 -1.42 16.14
CA TRP A 277 -16.07 -2.48 16.54
C TRP A 277 -14.76 -1.91 17.06
N SER A 278 -14.15 -2.58 18.04
CA SER A 278 -12.79 -2.25 18.47
C SER A 278 -11.80 -2.50 17.33
N SER A 279 -10.90 -1.54 17.09
CA SER A 279 -9.86 -1.66 16.05
C SER A 279 -8.94 -2.86 16.28
N LEU A 280 -8.72 -3.25 17.54
CA LEU A 280 -7.91 -4.42 17.88
C LEU A 280 -8.62 -5.73 17.51
N ASN A 281 -9.94 -5.81 17.70
CA ASN A 281 -10.72 -6.99 17.32
C ASN A 281 -10.78 -7.12 15.79
N THR A 282 -10.98 -6.00 15.09
CA THR A 282 -10.98 -5.97 13.63
C THR A 282 -9.63 -6.42 13.06
N LEU A 283 -8.51 -5.96 13.65
CA LEU A 283 -7.18 -6.44 13.32
C LEU A 283 -7.05 -7.96 13.49
N ARG A 284 -7.52 -8.52 14.63
CA ARG A 284 -7.48 -9.97 14.89
C ARG A 284 -8.29 -10.77 13.88
N ILE A 285 -9.47 -10.27 13.49
CA ILE A 285 -10.30 -10.89 12.46
C ILE A 285 -9.54 -10.92 11.13
N GLY A 286 -8.93 -9.81 10.72
CA GLY A 286 -8.11 -9.75 9.52
C GLY A 286 -6.99 -10.80 9.51
N MET A 287 -6.23 -10.90 10.60
CA MET A 287 -5.16 -11.91 10.74
C MET A 287 -5.71 -13.35 10.77
N GLY A 288 -6.86 -13.57 11.40
CA GLY A 288 -7.55 -14.87 11.40
C GLY A 288 -7.97 -15.29 9.99
N CYS A 289 -8.46 -14.36 9.17
CA CYS A 289 -8.76 -14.61 7.75
C CYS A 289 -7.50 -14.97 6.95
N LEU A 290 -6.37 -14.30 7.19
CA LEU A 290 -5.09 -14.64 6.54
C LEU A 290 -4.64 -16.06 6.89
N MET A 291 -4.69 -16.45 8.17
CA MET A 291 -4.30 -17.79 8.62
C MET A 291 -5.23 -18.87 8.09
N THR A 292 -6.55 -18.66 8.14
CA THR A 292 -7.52 -19.63 7.63
C THR A 292 -7.42 -19.80 6.11
N GLY A 293 -7.22 -18.72 5.37
CA GLY A 293 -6.90 -18.77 3.94
C GLY A 293 -5.61 -19.54 3.66
N ALA A 294 -4.54 -19.29 4.41
CA ALA A 294 -3.27 -20.01 4.28
C ALA A 294 -3.40 -21.50 4.61
N SER A 295 -4.17 -21.88 5.62
CA SER A 295 -4.45 -23.29 5.96
C SER A 295 -5.18 -24.01 4.83
N PHE A 296 -6.15 -23.36 4.19
CA PHE A 296 -6.80 -23.93 3.00
C PHE A 296 -5.84 -24.03 1.81
N LEU A 297 -4.92 -23.08 1.61
CA LEU A 297 -3.88 -23.22 0.59
C LEU A 297 -2.96 -24.41 0.85
N VAL A 298 -2.56 -24.65 2.11
CA VAL A 298 -1.77 -25.85 2.48
C VAL A 298 -2.52 -27.11 2.09
N MET A 299 -3.80 -27.19 2.44
CA MET A 299 -4.64 -28.33 2.09
C MET A 299 -4.75 -28.49 0.57
N ASN A 300 -4.93 -27.41 -0.19
CA ASN A 300 -5.04 -27.54 -1.65
C ASN A 300 -3.71 -27.87 -2.32
N GLU A 301 -2.59 -27.30 -1.86
CA GLU A 301 -1.25 -27.57 -2.41
C GLU A 301 -0.84 -29.03 -2.19
N LEU A 302 -1.19 -29.63 -1.06
CA LEU A 302 -0.86 -31.03 -0.75
C LEU A 302 -1.76 -32.05 -1.48
N TRP A 303 -3.04 -31.75 -1.64
CA TRP A 303 -4.03 -32.73 -2.11
C TRP A 303 -4.45 -32.53 -3.57
N THR A 304 -4.56 -31.27 -4.02
CA THR A 304 -5.04 -30.92 -5.37
C THR A 304 -4.25 -29.75 -5.98
N PRO A 305 -2.92 -29.89 -6.16
CA PRO A 305 -2.04 -28.78 -6.57
C PRO A 305 -2.40 -28.10 -7.90
N LEU A 306 -3.07 -28.81 -8.80
CA LEU A 306 -3.49 -28.31 -10.12
C LEU A 306 -4.88 -27.63 -10.10
N SER A 307 -5.57 -27.64 -8.96
CA SER A 307 -6.92 -27.09 -8.85
C SER A 307 -6.90 -25.55 -8.86
N VAL A 308 -7.43 -24.95 -9.92
CA VAL A 308 -7.59 -23.49 -10.04
C VAL A 308 -8.46 -22.95 -8.90
N LEU A 309 -9.59 -23.62 -8.62
CA LEU A 309 -10.49 -23.21 -7.53
C LEU A 309 -9.84 -23.41 -6.16
N GLY A 310 -9.03 -24.47 -6.02
CA GLY A 310 -8.25 -24.75 -4.81
C GLY A 310 -7.21 -23.68 -4.48
N PHE A 311 -6.78 -22.89 -5.48
CA PHE A 311 -5.91 -21.73 -5.26
C PHE A 311 -6.69 -20.43 -5.06
N ILE A 312 -7.67 -20.13 -5.93
CA ILE A 312 -8.33 -18.82 -5.94
C ILE A 312 -9.35 -18.64 -4.80
N ALA A 313 -10.07 -19.70 -4.39
CA ALA A 313 -11.08 -19.59 -3.34
C ALA A 313 -10.45 -19.26 -1.96
N PRO A 314 -9.33 -19.89 -1.55
CA PRO A 314 -8.59 -19.43 -0.38
C PRO A 314 -8.05 -18.00 -0.52
N MET A 315 -7.68 -17.58 -1.73
CA MET A 315 -7.26 -16.19 -1.98
C MET A 315 -8.37 -15.16 -1.77
N TRP A 316 -9.65 -15.50 -1.96
CA TRP A 316 -10.75 -14.61 -1.56
C TRP A 316 -10.75 -14.35 -0.07
N LEU A 317 -10.53 -15.39 0.74
CA LEU A 317 -10.47 -15.27 2.20
C LEU A 317 -9.22 -14.50 2.65
N VAL A 318 -8.07 -14.75 2.00
CA VAL A 318 -6.87 -13.92 2.19
C VAL A 318 -7.18 -12.46 1.85
N GLY A 319 -7.83 -12.17 0.72
CA GLY A 319 -8.24 -10.84 0.31
C GLY A 319 -9.15 -10.15 1.33
N VAL A 320 -10.13 -10.86 1.91
CA VAL A 320 -10.94 -10.37 3.03
C VAL A 320 -10.05 -9.98 4.22
N GLY A 321 -9.07 -10.83 4.56
CA GLY A 321 -8.08 -10.56 5.61
C GLY A 321 -7.25 -9.31 5.34
N VAL A 322 -6.74 -9.15 4.11
CA VAL A 322 -5.97 -7.98 3.65
C VAL A 322 -6.80 -6.71 3.78
N ALA A 323 -8.01 -6.68 3.20
CA ALA A 323 -8.88 -5.50 3.24
C ALA A 323 -9.25 -5.11 4.67
N THR A 324 -9.50 -6.09 5.54
CA THR A 324 -9.80 -5.87 6.96
C THR A 324 -8.61 -5.27 7.70
N ALA A 325 -7.40 -5.80 7.49
CA ALA A 325 -6.16 -5.31 8.11
C ALA A 325 -5.86 -3.86 7.70
N VAL A 326 -5.91 -3.56 6.40
CA VAL A 326 -5.62 -2.22 5.85
C VAL A 326 -6.65 -1.18 6.29
N SER A 327 -7.90 -1.58 6.54
CA SER A 327 -8.95 -0.65 6.98
C SER A 327 -8.71 -0.08 8.39
N VAL A 328 -7.92 -0.76 9.24
CA VAL A 328 -7.64 -0.31 10.62
C VAL A 328 -6.19 0.07 10.87
N ALA A 329 -5.25 -0.42 10.07
CA ALA A 329 -3.84 -0.27 10.34
C ALA A 329 -3.32 1.18 10.31
N PRO A 330 -3.66 2.05 9.33
CA PRO A 330 -3.17 3.42 9.32
C PRO A 330 -3.67 4.20 10.55
N ASN A 331 -4.98 4.13 10.81
CA ASN A 331 -5.58 4.80 11.96
C ASN A 331 -4.99 4.30 13.28
N GLY A 332 -4.79 2.99 13.43
CA GLY A 332 -4.20 2.40 14.62
C GLY A 332 -2.76 2.84 14.88
N ALA A 333 -1.94 2.94 13.82
CA ALA A 333 -0.54 3.37 13.91
C ALA A 333 -0.40 4.87 14.23
N LEU A 334 -1.31 5.71 13.72
CA LEU A 334 -1.29 7.16 13.91
C LEU A 334 -1.90 7.63 15.24
N ARG A 335 -2.52 6.76 16.03
CA ARG A 335 -3.13 7.13 17.32
C ARG A 335 -2.16 7.88 18.24
N GLY A 336 -2.56 9.08 18.66
CA GLY A 336 -1.79 9.93 19.56
C GLY A 336 -0.72 10.80 18.85
N PHE A 337 -0.70 10.80 17.52
CA PHE A 337 0.25 11.55 16.70
C PHE A 337 -0.41 12.61 15.81
N ASP A 338 -1.61 13.08 16.15
CA ASP A 338 -2.41 13.99 15.31
C ASP A 338 -1.64 15.27 14.93
N HIS A 339 -0.81 15.78 15.85
CA HIS A 339 0.02 16.98 15.65
C HIS A 339 1.19 16.79 14.65
N ILE A 340 1.60 15.54 14.39
CA ILE A 340 2.70 15.17 13.47
C ILE A 340 2.28 14.11 12.45
N ALA A 341 0.97 13.97 12.19
CA ALA A 341 0.39 12.89 11.41
C ALA A 341 1.08 12.66 10.06
N GLY A 342 1.44 13.73 9.34
CA GLY A 342 2.12 13.63 8.04
C GLY A 342 3.48 12.93 8.11
N ALA A 343 4.30 13.21 9.12
CA ALA A 343 5.59 12.55 9.30
C ALA A 343 5.41 11.08 9.71
N VAL A 344 4.44 10.80 10.60
CA VAL A 344 4.14 9.43 11.04
C VAL A 344 3.60 8.57 9.90
N THR A 345 2.74 9.12 9.04
CA THR A 345 2.27 8.44 7.82
C THR A 345 3.44 8.06 6.91
N ALA A 346 4.40 8.96 6.70
CA ALA A 346 5.57 8.68 5.86
C ALA A 346 6.45 7.56 6.45
N VAL A 347 6.71 7.58 7.76
CA VAL A 347 7.44 6.50 8.46
C VAL A 347 6.67 5.18 8.37
N TYR A 348 5.36 5.22 8.62
CA TYR A 348 4.48 4.06 8.57
C TYR A 348 4.49 3.39 7.20
N PHE A 349 4.29 4.15 6.11
CA PHE A 349 4.32 3.59 4.77
C PHE A 349 5.71 3.12 4.34
N CYS A 350 6.77 3.84 4.73
CA CYS A 350 8.12 3.40 4.41
C CYS A 350 8.50 2.11 5.14
N LEU A 351 8.33 2.05 6.46
CA LEU A 351 8.61 0.83 7.23
C LEU A 351 7.68 -0.31 6.80
N GLY A 352 6.39 -0.04 6.62
CA GLY A 352 5.44 -1.02 6.09
C GLY A 352 5.86 -1.56 4.73
N GLY A 353 6.28 -0.68 3.81
CA GLY A 353 6.79 -1.04 2.48
C GLY A 353 8.09 -1.84 2.51
N LEU A 354 9.05 -1.46 3.38
CA LEU A 354 10.30 -2.21 3.56
C LEU A 354 10.06 -3.58 4.18
N LEU A 355 9.19 -3.69 5.18
CA LEU A 355 8.83 -4.97 5.80
C LEU A 355 8.10 -5.86 4.80
N LEU A 356 7.10 -5.34 4.09
CA LEU A 356 6.33 -6.16 3.15
C LEU A 356 7.17 -6.58 1.94
N GLY A 357 7.93 -5.65 1.36
CA GLY A 357 8.77 -5.92 0.19
C GLY A 357 9.98 -6.77 0.55
N GLY A 358 10.67 -6.46 1.64
CA GLY A 358 11.87 -7.18 2.09
C GLY A 358 11.56 -8.60 2.56
N ILE A 359 10.63 -8.76 3.51
CA ILE A 359 10.25 -10.10 4.00
C ILE A 359 9.57 -10.89 2.88
N GLY A 360 8.70 -10.24 2.09
CA GLY A 360 8.01 -10.90 0.98
C GLY A 360 8.98 -11.45 -0.06
N THR A 361 9.96 -10.65 -0.47
CA THR A 361 10.98 -11.07 -1.44
C THR A 361 11.89 -12.15 -0.87
N LEU A 362 12.28 -12.04 0.40
CA LEU A 362 13.07 -13.08 1.06
C LEU A 362 12.32 -14.43 1.06
N ILE A 363 11.03 -14.42 1.41
CA ILE A 363 10.21 -15.64 1.40
C ILE A 363 10.03 -16.19 -0.02
N ILE A 364 9.81 -15.33 -1.02
CA ILE A 364 9.70 -15.75 -2.43
C ILE A 364 11.03 -16.36 -2.93
N ALA A 365 12.16 -15.83 -2.49
CA ALA A 365 13.47 -16.32 -2.90
C ALA A 365 13.87 -17.64 -2.22
N LEU A 366 13.44 -17.85 -0.98
CA LEU A 366 13.80 -19.07 -0.20
C LEU A 366 12.89 -20.26 -0.50
N LEU A 367 11.70 -20.05 -1.06
CA LEU A 367 10.71 -21.09 -1.29
C LEU A 367 10.49 -21.35 -2.79
N PRO A 368 10.01 -22.55 -3.16
CA PRO A 368 9.77 -22.89 -4.56
C PRO A 368 8.78 -21.92 -5.22
N SER A 369 9.25 -21.21 -6.25
CA SER A 369 8.54 -20.09 -6.88
C SER A 369 7.35 -20.51 -7.77
N ASP A 370 7.19 -21.81 -7.99
CA ASP A 370 6.16 -22.51 -8.76
C ASP A 370 5.03 -23.08 -7.88
N THR A 371 5.06 -22.82 -6.56
CA THR A 371 4.10 -23.34 -5.58
C THR A 371 3.39 -22.24 -4.82
N ALA A 372 2.31 -22.57 -4.09
CA ALA A 372 1.65 -21.62 -3.18
C ALA A 372 2.44 -21.37 -1.86
N TRP A 373 3.54 -22.09 -1.62
CA TRP A 373 4.32 -22.00 -0.38
C TRP A 373 4.78 -20.59 0.01
N PRO A 374 5.22 -19.70 -0.91
CA PRO A 374 5.55 -18.33 -0.56
C PRO A 374 4.39 -17.58 0.10
N ILE A 375 3.17 -17.72 -0.44
CA ILE A 375 1.98 -17.05 0.09
C ILE A 375 1.60 -17.65 1.44
N ILE A 376 1.61 -18.99 1.55
CA ILE A 376 1.33 -19.73 2.79
C ILE A 376 2.26 -19.27 3.91
N ALA A 377 3.57 -19.32 3.68
CA ALA A 377 4.58 -18.97 4.67
C ALA A 377 4.46 -17.51 5.10
N TYR A 378 4.29 -16.59 4.15
CA TYR A 378 4.12 -15.18 4.45
C TYR A 378 2.89 -14.93 5.35
N CYS A 379 1.71 -15.43 4.93
CA CYS A 379 0.48 -15.28 5.70
C CYS A 379 0.60 -15.88 7.11
N MET A 380 1.10 -17.11 7.24
CA MET A 380 1.18 -17.81 8.53
C MET A 380 2.16 -17.12 9.48
N ILE A 381 3.37 -16.78 9.03
CA ILE A 381 4.41 -16.18 9.88
C ILE A 381 3.96 -14.81 10.36
N LEU A 382 3.57 -13.91 9.44
CA LEU A 382 3.24 -12.53 9.77
C LEU A 382 1.94 -12.44 10.57
N ALA A 383 0.90 -13.20 10.21
CA ALA A 383 -0.34 -13.20 10.98
C ALA A 383 -0.14 -13.73 12.41
N THR A 384 0.68 -14.77 12.59
CA THR A 384 1.00 -15.31 13.92
C THR A 384 1.76 -14.28 14.77
N VAL A 385 2.76 -13.61 14.20
CA VAL A 385 3.51 -12.55 14.89
C VAL A 385 2.57 -11.42 15.32
N VAL A 386 1.71 -10.93 14.41
CA VAL A 386 0.77 -9.85 14.71
C VAL A 386 -0.26 -10.26 15.76
N LEU A 387 -0.79 -11.47 15.71
CA LEU A 387 -1.72 -11.98 16.72
C LEU A 387 -1.05 -12.11 18.09
N GLY A 388 0.19 -12.61 18.15
CA GLY A 388 0.99 -12.66 19.37
C GLY A 388 1.19 -11.28 19.99
N LEU A 389 1.60 -10.30 19.17
CA LEU A 389 1.74 -8.90 19.62
C LEU A 389 0.40 -8.31 20.07
N SER A 390 -0.71 -8.66 19.42
CA SER A 390 -2.06 -8.22 19.80
C SER A 390 -2.46 -8.74 21.19
N CYS A 391 -2.08 -9.98 21.53
CA CYS A 391 -2.35 -10.58 22.84
C CYS A 391 -1.55 -9.88 23.95
N ILE A 392 -0.28 -9.58 23.69
CA ILE A 392 0.58 -8.81 24.60
C ILE A 392 0.00 -7.42 24.83
N ASN A 393 -0.52 -6.76 23.78
CA ASN A 393 -1.13 -5.44 23.91
C ASN A 393 -2.38 -5.46 24.82
N SER A 394 -3.24 -6.47 24.67
CA SER A 394 -4.40 -6.64 25.55
C SER A 394 -4.01 -6.90 27.00
N ALA A 395 -2.96 -7.70 27.24
CA ALA A 395 -2.47 -7.96 28.59
C ALA A 395 -1.90 -6.70 29.26
N ARG A 396 -1.20 -5.85 28.50
CA ARG A 396 -0.68 -4.56 29.00
C ARG A 396 -1.79 -3.59 29.37
N HIS A 397 -2.85 -3.50 28.55
CA HIS A 397 -4.00 -2.65 28.87
C HIS A 397 -4.77 -3.13 30.10
N ARG A 398 -4.95 -4.45 30.28
CA ARG A 398 -5.59 -5.01 31.48
C ARG A 398 -4.79 -4.69 32.76
N ARG A 399 -3.47 -4.93 32.74
CA ARG A 399 -2.59 -4.61 33.88
C ARG A 399 -2.55 -3.12 34.22
N GLY A 400 -2.59 -2.24 33.20
CA GLY A 400 -2.62 -0.79 33.41
C GLY A 400 -3.90 -0.32 34.10
N ASN A 401 -5.05 -0.90 33.75
CA ASN A 401 -6.32 -0.61 34.41
C ASN A 401 -6.35 -1.16 35.83
N GLU A 402 -5.89 -2.40 36.06
CA GLU A 402 -5.81 -2.98 37.41
C GLU A 402 -4.93 -2.14 38.36
N VAL A 403 -3.79 -1.64 37.88
CA VAL A 403 -2.92 -0.76 38.68
C VAL A 403 -3.61 0.59 38.95
N HIS A 404 -4.28 1.17 37.96
CA HIS A 404 -5.02 2.42 38.16
C HIS A 404 -6.15 2.26 39.18
N ASP A 405 -6.94 1.19 39.08
CA ASP A 405 -8.03 0.89 40.00
C ASP A 405 -7.49 0.64 41.42
N THR A 406 -6.36 -0.04 41.59
CA THR A 406 -5.72 -0.21 42.92
C THR A 406 -5.23 1.10 43.52
N VAL A 407 -4.67 2.02 42.73
CA VAL A 407 -4.21 3.33 43.21
C VAL A 407 -5.39 4.24 43.57
N VAL A 408 -6.47 4.19 42.79
CA VAL A 408 -7.71 4.94 43.09
C VAL A 408 -8.36 4.41 44.37
N LEU A 409 -8.39 3.10 44.58
CA LEU A 409 -8.92 2.49 45.82
C LEU A 409 -8.06 2.83 47.04
N GLN A 410 -6.72 2.75 46.94
CA GLN A 410 -5.81 3.16 48.02
C GLN A 410 -5.89 4.66 48.34
N GLY A 411 -6.05 5.51 47.32
CA GLY A 411 -6.24 6.94 47.52
C GLY A 411 -7.59 7.30 48.17
N ALA A 412 -8.64 6.50 47.92
CA ALA A 412 -9.95 6.68 48.55
C ALA A 412 -9.93 6.25 50.04
N ASP A 413 -9.24 5.16 50.38
CA ASP A 413 -9.09 4.70 51.77
C ASP A 413 -8.28 5.71 52.62
N CYS A 414 -7.18 6.28 52.09
CA CYS A 414 -6.44 7.32 52.81
C CYS A 414 -7.26 8.60 53.04
N ALA A 415 -8.12 8.99 52.10
CA ALA A 415 -8.98 10.16 52.26
C ALA A 415 -10.10 9.93 53.30
N GLN A 416 -10.52 8.68 53.53
CA GLN A 416 -11.48 8.34 54.58
C GLN A 416 -10.84 8.28 55.98
N GLU A 417 -9.57 7.88 56.09
CA GLU A 417 -8.84 7.92 57.36
C GLU A 417 -8.54 9.36 57.84
N GLU A 418 -8.26 10.30 56.94
CA GLU A 418 -8.07 11.72 57.29
C GLU A 418 -9.36 12.43 57.74
N HIS A 419 -10.54 11.98 57.30
CA HIS A 419 -11.84 12.52 57.74
C HIS A 419 -12.43 11.82 58.97
N GLY A 420 -11.76 10.79 59.50
CA GLY A 420 -12.16 10.11 60.74
C GLY A 420 -11.51 10.65 62.01
N HIS A 421 -10.67 11.69 61.91
CA HIS A 421 -9.87 12.21 63.02
C HIS A 421 -10.11 13.68 63.42
N ASP A 422 -11.11 14.34 62.84
CA ASP A 422 -11.71 15.59 63.35
C ASP A 422 -13.07 15.30 63.99
#